data_AF-A0A0B3AXV3-F1
#
_entry.id   AF-A0A0B3AXV3-F1
#
_cell.length_a   1.000
_cell.length_b   1.000
_cell.length_c   1.000
_cell.angle_alpha   90.00
_cell.angle_beta   90.00
_cell.angle_gamma   90.00
#
_symmetry.space_group_name_H-M   'P 1'
#
loop_
_entity.id
_entity.type
_entity.pdbx_description
1 polymer ?
#
loop_
_entity_poly.entity_id
_entity_poly.type
_entity_poly.pdbx_seq_one_letter_code
_entity_poly.pdbx_strand_id
1 'polypeptide(L)'
;MLAKNKKGISEIVVTIIIILLAIVVFAVVSVVVKGTVSKGAENIELASACLDVEMHAVKIAQTTQSEINPTPIPDSYDITVSRSSSGKNLDGVKLIVEDATKDKSVGSENIIESIKPLDKKTYTVSGIDFTPAQVTVVPFFMKKSGEVSYCDNSQTDELVIEA
;
A
#
# COMPACT_ATOMS: atom_id res chain seq x y z
N MET A 1 -27.58 -69.53 32.61
CA MET A 1 -27.24 -68.10 32.81
C MET A 1 -26.02 -67.80 31.97
N LEU A 2 -26.16 -67.06 30.86
CA LEU A 2 -25.05 -66.69 29.97
C LEU A 2 -24.85 -65.17 30.03
N ALA A 3 -23.95 -64.71 30.89
CA ALA A 3 -23.57 -63.31 30.97
C ALA A 3 -22.65 -62.97 29.79
N LYS A 4 -23.17 -62.22 28.81
CA LYS A 4 -22.43 -61.69 27.66
C LYS A 4 -21.36 -60.69 28.14
N ASN A 5 -20.09 -61.02 27.96
CA ASN A 5 -18.96 -60.10 28.10
C ASN A 5 -19.03 -59.00 27.01
N LYS A 6 -19.48 -57.79 27.37
CA LYS A 6 -19.54 -56.61 26.48
C LYS A 6 -18.37 -55.61 26.67
N LYS A 7 -17.30 -55.98 27.39
CA LYS A 7 -16.24 -55.03 27.79
C LYS A 7 -15.34 -54.55 26.64
N GLY A 8 -15.20 -55.29 25.53
CA GLY A 8 -14.32 -54.91 24.41
C GLY A 8 -14.92 -53.92 23.40
N ILE A 9 -16.25 -53.79 23.32
CA ILE A 9 -16.91 -52.93 22.32
C ILE A 9 -16.77 -51.44 22.72
N SER A 10 -16.72 -51.14 24.01
CA SER A 10 -16.64 -49.75 24.51
C SER A 10 -15.28 -49.10 24.24
N GLU A 11 -14.21 -49.89 24.23
CA GLU A 11 -12.85 -49.37 24.03
C GLU A 11 -12.60 -48.98 22.57
N ILE A 12 -13.05 -49.84 21.63
CA ILE A 12 -13.02 -49.54 20.20
C ILE A 12 -13.81 -48.25 19.89
N VAL A 13 -15.00 -48.09 20.48
CA VAL A 13 -15.83 -46.91 20.22
C VAL A 13 -15.16 -45.64 20.73
N VAL A 14 -14.54 -45.69 21.90
CA VAL A 14 -13.82 -44.54 22.47
C VAL A 14 -12.61 -44.16 21.61
N THR A 15 -11.82 -45.14 21.16
CA THR A 15 -10.65 -44.84 20.28
C THR A 15 -11.07 -44.19 18.96
N ILE A 16 -12.16 -44.64 18.34
CA ILE A 16 -12.69 -44.03 17.11
C ILE A 16 -13.14 -42.59 17.38
N ILE A 17 -13.84 -42.33 18.48
CA ILE A 17 -14.27 -40.98 18.87
C ILE A 17 -13.07 -40.06 19.06
N ILE A 18 -11.99 -40.53 19.70
CA ILE A 18 -10.77 -39.76 19.90
C ILE A 18 -10.12 -39.40 18.56
N ILE A 19 -10.06 -40.34 17.61
CA ILE A 19 -9.51 -40.10 16.27
C ILE A 19 -10.36 -39.05 15.52
N LEU A 20 -11.69 -39.16 15.59
CA LEU A 20 -12.60 -38.19 14.97
C LEU A 20 -12.42 -36.78 15.55
N LEU A 21 -12.29 -36.66 16.87
CA LEU A 21 -12.03 -35.37 17.53
C LEU A 21 -10.68 -34.78 17.11
N ALA A 22 -9.64 -35.60 16.98
CA ALA A 22 -8.33 -35.14 16.53
C ALA A 22 -8.38 -34.55 15.11
N ILE A 23 -9.15 -35.17 14.20
CA ILE A 23 -9.32 -34.65 12.83
C ILE A 23 -10.01 -33.28 12.84
N VAL A 24 -11.05 -33.11 13.67
CA VAL A 24 -11.76 -31.83 13.81
C VAL A 24 -10.80 -30.75 14.31
N VAL A 25 -10.00 -31.04 15.33
CA VAL A 25 -9.01 -30.09 15.85
C VAL A 25 -8.00 -29.71 14.76
N PHE A 26 -7.46 -30.68 14.04
CA PHE A 26 -6.51 -30.42 12.95
C PHE A 26 -7.12 -29.55 11.84
N ALA A 27 -8.38 -29.79 11.48
CA ALA A 27 -9.09 -29.01 10.49
C ALA A 27 -9.23 -27.53 10.91
N VAL A 28 -9.62 -27.27 12.16
CA VAL A 28 -9.77 -25.91 12.68
C VAL A 28 -8.43 -25.17 12.72
N VAL A 29 -7.37 -25.80 13.24
CA VAL A 29 -6.03 -25.20 13.31
C VAL A 29 -5.51 -24.86 11.91
N SER A 30 -5.74 -25.75 10.93
CA SER A 30 -5.30 -25.53 9.55
C SER A 30 -5.95 -24.31 8.90
N VAL A 31 -7.21 -23.99 9.21
CA VAL A 31 -7.89 -22.80 8.68
C VAL A 31 -7.26 -21.53 9.22
N VAL A 32 -6.97 -21.48 10.52
CA VAL A 32 -6.34 -20.31 11.16
C VAL A 32 -4.93 -20.10 10.62
N VAL A 33 -4.14 -21.16 10.53
CA VAL A 33 -2.76 -21.10 10.00
C VAL A 33 -2.77 -20.62 8.54
N LYS A 34 -3.67 -21.14 7.69
CA LYS A 34 -3.79 -20.69 6.30
C LYS A 34 -4.14 -19.20 6.19
N GLY A 35 -5.01 -18.70 7.06
CA GLY A 35 -5.35 -17.27 7.10
C GLY A 35 -4.13 -16.40 7.39
N THR A 36 -3.35 -16.75 8.41
CA THR A 36 -2.13 -16.02 8.78
C THR A 36 -1.05 -16.13 7.72
N VAL A 37 -0.81 -17.32 7.18
CA VAL A 37 0.21 -17.55 6.13
C VAL A 37 -0.15 -16.80 4.85
N SER A 38 -1.42 -16.79 4.44
CA SER A 38 -1.87 -16.07 3.24
C SER A 38 -1.64 -14.56 3.36
N LYS A 39 -1.96 -13.98 4.52
CA LYS A 39 -1.67 -12.56 4.81
C LYS A 39 -0.16 -12.28 4.83
N GLY A 40 0.63 -13.18 5.40
CA GLY A 40 2.08 -13.07 5.40
C GLY A 40 2.65 -13.09 3.98
N ALA A 41 2.20 -14.02 3.15
CA ALA A 41 2.61 -14.15 1.76
C ALA A 41 2.27 -12.88 0.96
N GLU A 42 1.07 -12.33 1.12
CA GLU A 42 0.67 -11.09 0.45
C GLU A 42 1.58 -9.90 0.83
N ASN A 43 1.88 -9.71 2.12
CA ASN A 43 2.77 -8.62 2.52
C ASN A 43 4.19 -8.79 1.94
N ILE A 44 4.68 -10.02 1.81
CA ILE A 44 5.99 -10.31 1.19
C ILE A 44 5.94 -10.00 -0.31
N GLU A 45 4.87 -10.39 -1.01
CA GLU A 45 4.68 -10.10 -2.43
C GLU A 45 4.63 -8.58 -2.69
N LEU A 46 3.94 -7.82 -1.82
CA LEU A 46 3.86 -6.36 -1.92
C LEU A 46 5.19 -5.68 -1.57
N ALA A 47 5.88 -6.13 -0.53
CA ALA A 47 7.20 -5.60 -0.17
C ALA A 47 8.21 -5.84 -1.29
N SER A 48 8.23 -7.03 -1.88
CA SER A 48 9.07 -7.32 -3.05
C SER A 48 8.69 -6.45 -4.24
N ALA A 49 7.40 -6.24 -4.49
CA ALA A 49 6.95 -5.38 -5.57
C ALA A 49 7.37 -3.91 -5.35
N CYS A 50 7.38 -3.43 -4.10
CA CYS A 50 7.85 -2.09 -3.78
C CYS A 50 9.36 -1.92 -4.07
N LEU A 51 10.19 -2.93 -3.81
CA LEU A 51 11.62 -2.87 -4.09
C LEU A 51 11.95 -2.67 -5.57
N ASP A 52 11.10 -3.17 -6.47
CA ASP A 52 11.29 -3.04 -7.92
C ASP A 52 10.74 -1.73 -8.52
N VAL A 53 10.08 -0.90 -7.70
CA VAL A 53 9.40 0.31 -8.16
C VAL A 53 10.08 1.53 -7.61
N GLU A 54 10.40 2.46 -8.50
CA GLU A 54 10.97 3.76 -8.14
C GLU A 54 10.18 4.84 -8.89
N MET A 55 9.86 5.93 -8.20
CA MET A 55 9.09 7.04 -8.76
C MET A 55 9.71 8.36 -8.36
N HIS A 56 9.88 9.25 -9.32
CA HIS A 56 10.45 10.58 -9.12
C HIS A 56 9.49 11.67 -9.55
N ALA A 57 9.46 12.77 -8.81
CA ALA A 57 8.88 14.01 -9.29
C ALA A 57 9.86 14.65 -10.30
N VAL A 58 9.39 14.87 -11.53
CA VAL A 58 10.24 15.40 -12.62
C VAL A 58 9.94 16.83 -13.00
N LYS A 59 8.75 17.33 -12.67
CA LYS A 59 8.35 18.70 -12.98
C LYS A 59 7.26 19.16 -12.02
N ILE A 60 7.31 20.45 -11.67
CA ILE A 60 6.18 21.15 -11.07
C ILE A 60 5.86 22.40 -11.89
N ALA A 61 4.59 22.60 -12.19
CA ALA A 61 4.08 23.81 -12.82
C ALA A 61 3.00 24.45 -11.93
N GLN A 62 2.97 25.77 -11.87
CA GLN A 62 1.91 26.50 -11.19
C GLN A 62 0.63 26.43 -12.02
N THR A 63 -0.50 26.00 -11.43
CA THR A 63 -1.73 25.77 -12.21
C THR A 63 -2.52 27.08 -12.42
N THR A 64 -2.54 27.96 -11.43
CA THR A 64 -3.21 29.29 -11.50
C THR A 64 -2.63 30.26 -10.48
N GLN A 65 -2.18 31.44 -10.93
CA GLN A 65 -1.79 32.55 -10.07
C GLN A 65 -3.05 33.31 -9.64
N SER A 66 -3.33 33.36 -8.33
CA SER A 66 -4.46 34.15 -7.82
C SER A 66 -4.06 35.64 -7.84
N GLU A 67 -4.63 36.43 -8.76
CA GLU A 67 -4.29 37.85 -9.00
C GLU A 67 -4.63 38.80 -7.83
N ILE A 68 -5.11 38.29 -6.69
CA ILE A 68 -5.73 39.08 -5.62
C ILE A 68 -4.80 39.35 -4.42
N ASN A 69 -3.61 38.74 -4.39
CA ASN A 69 -2.62 38.96 -3.33
C ASN A 69 -1.25 39.37 -3.92
N PRO A 70 -0.54 40.34 -3.31
CA PRO A 70 0.80 40.76 -3.76
C PRO A 70 1.91 39.74 -3.46
N THR A 71 1.55 38.55 -2.94
CA THR A 71 2.45 37.41 -2.75
C THR A 71 2.11 36.36 -3.82
N PRO A 72 3.03 36.00 -4.73
CA PRO A 72 2.73 35.25 -5.93
C PRO A 72 2.71 33.73 -5.68
N ILE A 73 2.08 33.28 -4.60
CA ILE A 73 2.02 31.84 -4.27
C ILE A 73 0.70 31.29 -4.84
N PRO A 74 0.73 30.40 -5.85
CA PRO A 74 -0.47 29.76 -6.36
C PRO A 74 -1.02 28.76 -5.34
N ASP A 75 -2.36 28.62 -5.29
CA ASP A 75 -3.06 27.70 -4.39
C ASP A 75 -2.96 26.23 -4.83
N SER A 76 -2.47 25.99 -6.04
CA SER A 76 -2.36 24.67 -6.65
C SER A 76 -1.13 24.53 -7.56
N TYR A 77 -0.59 23.31 -7.58
CA TYR A 77 0.59 22.94 -8.36
C TYR A 77 0.34 21.63 -9.10
N ASP A 78 0.72 21.59 -10.38
CA ASP A 78 0.72 20.41 -11.22
C ASP A 78 2.06 19.71 -11.09
N ILE A 79 2.06 18.52 -10.50
CA ILE A 79 3.24 17.69 -10.23
C ILE A 79 3.29 16.56 -11.25
N THR A 80 4.28 16.57 -12.13
CA THR A 80 4.57 15.45 -13.00
C THR A 80 5.48 14.46 -12.29
N VAL A 81 5.00 13.23 -12.15
CA VAL A 81 5.78 12.10 -11.66
C VAL A 81 6.12 11.16 -12.80
N SER A 82 7.30 10.56 -12.72
CA SER A 82 7.78 9.56 -13.65
C SER A 82 8.11 8.28 -12.91
N ARG A 83 7.84 7.15 -13.56
CA ARG A 83 8.09 5.83 -13.00
C ARG A 83 9.27 5.15 -13.70
N SER A 84 10.06 4.39 -12.95
CA SER A 84 11.11 3.52 -13.48
C SER A 84 10.55 2.40 -14.38
N SER A 85 11.43 1.74 -15.14
CA SER A 85 11.06 0.67 -16.09
C SER A 85 10.77 -0.68 -15.45
N SER A 86 10.87 -0.80 -14.13
CA SER A 86 10.86 -2.07 -13.41
C SER A 86 9.58 -2.29 -12.60
N GLY A 87 9.38 -3.54 -12.21
CA GLY A 87 8.28 -3.98 -11.36
C GLY A 87 6.92 -4.10 -12.06
N LYS A 88 5.90 -4.51 -11.28
CA LYS A 88 4.51 -4.63 -11.73
C LYS A 88 3.78 -3.27 -11.70
N ASN A 89 2.69 -3.12 -12.43
CA ASN A 89 1.86 -1.90 -12.40
C ASN A 89 1.48 -1.52 -10.96
N LEU A 90 1.61 -0.24 -10.63
CA LEU A 90 1.21 0.33 -9.34
C LEU A 90 -0.30 0.52 -9.33
N ASP A 91 -0.87 0.49 -8.14
CA ASP A 91 -2.30 0.78 -7.94
C ASP A 91 -2.55 2.27 -7.64
N GLY A 92 -1.48 3.01 -7.31
CA GLY A 92 -1.54 4.46 -7.19
C GLY A 92 -0.32 5.08 -6.53
N VAL A 93 -0.42 6.38 -6.30
CA VAL A 93 0.59 7.21 -5.64
C VAL A 93 -0.05 8.19 -4.68
N LYS A 94 0.70 8.56 -3.64
CA LYS A 94 0.41 9.71 -2.80
C LYS A 94 1.56 10.70 -2.93
N LEU A 95 1.22 11.98 -3.07
CA LEU A 95 2.19 13.07 -3.19
C LEU A 95 2.21 13.84 -1.87
N ILE A 96 3.40 14.19 -1.40
CA ILE A 96 3.58 15.05 -0.23
C ILE A 96 4.49 16.18 -0.67
N VAL A 97 3.99 17.40 -0.57
CA VAL A 97 4.69 18.61 -0.96
C VAL A 97 5.16 19.31 0.32
N GLU A 98 6.43 19.69 0.38
CA GLU A 98 7.05 20.30 1.54
C GLU A 98 7.77 21.59 1.17
N ASP A 99 7.86 22.52 2.12
CA ASP A 99 8.68 23.72 1.99
C ASP A 99 10.18 23.41 2.22
N ALA A 100 11.03 24.42 2.05
CA ALA A 100 12.48 24.24 2.15
C ALA A 100 12.94 23.82 3.56
N THR A 101 12.17 24.19 4.59
CA THR A 101 12.49 23.90 6.00
C THR A 101 11.77 22.67 6.56
N LYS A 102 10.82 22.10 5.80
CA LYS A 102 9.92 21.01 6.21
C LYS A 102 8.97 21.38 7.36
N ASP A 103 8.77 22.67 7.60
CA ASP A 103 7.84 23.17 8.59
C ASP A 103 6.40 23.16 8.06
N LYS A 104 6.25 23.25 6.74
CA LYS A 104 4.96 23.18 6.04
C LYS A 104 4.93 21.97 5.12
N SER A 105 3.82 21.22 5.18
CA SER A 105 3.60 20.05 4.35
C SER A 105 2.13 19.92 3.96
N VAL A 106 1.88 19.59 2.70
CA VAL A 106 0.54 19.27 2.16
C VAL A 106 0.62 17.93 1.45
N GLY A 107 -0.18 16.98 1.92
CA GLY A 107 -0.35 15.68 1.27
C GLY A 107 -1.56 15.68 0.35
N SER A 108 -1.43 15.10 -0.84
CA SER A 108 -2.57 14.75 -1.67
C SER A 108 -3.41 13.64 -1.02
N GLU A 109 -4.64 13.49 -1.49
CA GLU A 109 -5.37 12.22 -1.30
C GLU A 109 -4.63 11.08 -2.03
N ASN A 110 -5.02 9.83 -1.72
CA ASN A 110 -4.49 8.67 -2.43
C ASN A 110 -5.02 8.66 -3.86
N ILE A 111 -4.13 8.86 -4.83
CA ILE A 111 -4.47 8.89 -6.24
C ILE A 111 -4.48 7.45 -6.73
N ILE A 112 -5.67 6.86 -6.82
CA ILE A 112 -5.87 5.47 -7.24
C ILE A 112 -5.95 5.43 -8.77
N GLU A 113 -4.82 5.14 -9.40
CA GLU A 113 -4.69 5.00 -10.84
C GLU A 113 -3.64 3.93 -11.16
N SER A 114 -3.89 3.11 -12.18
CA SER A 114 -2.88 2.15 -12.63
C SER A 114 -1.75 2.86 -13.36
N ILE A 115 -0.55 2.83 -12.78
CA ILE A 115 0.67 3.43 -13.37
C ILE A 115 1.58 2.29 -13.84
N LYS A 116 1.87 2.24 -15.14
CA LYS A 116 2.72 1.21 -15.76
C LYS A 116 4.19 1.62 -15.74
N PRO A 117 5.14 0.67 -15.85
CA PRO A 117 6.55 1.00 -16.00
C PRO A 117 6.79 2.02 -17.11
N LEU A 118 7.67 2.99 -16.88
CA LEU A 118 7.98 4.13 -17.76
C LEU A 118 6.86 5.17 -17.95
N ASP A 119 5.72 5.04 -17.26
CA ASP A 119 4.67 6.05 -17.36
C ASP A 119 5.11 7.39 -16.75
N LYS A 120 4.61 8.48 -17.35
CA LYS A 120 4.65 9.83 -16.82
C LYS A 120 3.24 10.33 -16.63
N LYS A 121 2.94 10.85 -15.44
CA LYS A 121 1.60 11.31 -15.06
C LYS A 121 1.71 12.65 -14.35
N THR A 122 0.75 13.52 -14.60
CA THR A 122 0.67 14.84 -13.95
C THR A 122 -0.54 14.87 -13.05
N TYR A 123 -0.35 15.33 -11.81
CA TYR A 123 -1.36 15.41 -10.78
C TYR A 123 -1.39 16.79 -10.16
N THR A 124 -2.57 17.37 -10.00
CA THR A 124 -2.74 18.67 -9.35
C THR A 124 -2.88 18.47 -7.85
N VAL A 125 -2.05 19.15 -7.06
CA VAL A 125 -2.16 19.24 -5.60
C VAL A 125 -2.60 20.65 -5.25
N SER A 126 -3.70 20.76 -4.51
CA SER A 126 -4.31 22.02 -4.09
C SER A 126 -4.13 22.27 -2.60
N GLY A 127 -4.36 23.51 -2.16
CA GLY A 127 -4.27 23.91 -0.75
C GLY A 127 -2.84 24.19 -0.30
N ILE A 128 -1.95 24.51 -1.23
CA ILE A 128 -0.55 24.85 -0.94
C ILE A 128 -0.46 26.37 -0.77
N ASP A 129 -0.21 26.83 0.46
CA ASP A 129 -0.10 28.25 0.82
C ASP A 129 1.36 28.73 0.98
N PHE A 130 2.29 27.95 0.44
CA PHE A 130 3.74 28.17 0.55
C PHE A 130 4.45 27.88 -0.76
N THR A 131 5.70 28.31 -0.87
CA THR A 131 6.55 27.96 -2.02
C THR A 131 7.08 26.54 -1.83
N PRO A 132 6.70 25.58 -2.68
CA PRO A 132 7.14 24.20 -2.54
C PRO A 132 8.63 24.10 -2.89
N ALA A 133 9.38 23.35 -2.09
CA ALA A 133 10.81 23.09 -2.32
C ALA A 133 11.12 21.61 -2.54
N GLN A 134 10.31 20.71 -1.99
CA GLN A 134 10.49 19.26 -2.12
C GLN A 134 9.15 18.59 -2.42
N VAL A 135 9.19 17.52 -3.20
CA VAL A 135 8.06 16.59 -3.33
C VAL A 135 8.50 15.17 -3.03
N THR A 136 7.79 14.56 -2.10
CA THR A 136 7.89 13.14 -1.81
C THR A 136 6.81 12.37 -2.55
N VAL A 137 7.21 11.47 -3.43
CA VAL A 137 6.32 10.54 -4.13
C VAL A 137 6.30 9.22 -3.38
N VAL A 138 5.14 8.87 -2.84
CA VAL A 138 4.91 7.63 -2.08
C VAL A 138 4.09 6.67 -2.93
N PRO A 139 4.72 5.71 -3.63
CA PRO A 139 4.00 4.70 -4.37
C PRO A 139 3.27 3.73 -3.42
N PHE A 140 2.15 3.17 -3.87
CA PHE A 140 1.43 2.17 -3.11
C PHE A 140 0.79 1.08 -3.97
N PHE A 141 0.51 -0.04 -3.32
CA PHE A 141 -0.29 -1.12 -3.86
C PHE A 141 -1.53 -1.35 -3.00
N MET A 142 -2.59 -1.86 -3.61
CA MET A 142 -3.81 -2.25 -2.91
C MET A 142 -3.68 -3.71 -2.45
N LYS A 143 -3.96 -3.95 -1.18
CA LYS A 143 -4.16 -5.31 -0.65
C LYS A 143 -5.46 -5.87 -1.19
N LYS A 144 -5.60 -7.20 -1.20
CA LYS A 144 -6.83 -7.93 -1.55
C LYS A 144 -8.02 -7.52 -0.67
N SER A 145 -7.76 -6.99 0.53
CA SER A 145 -8.78 -6.43 1.43
C SER A 145 -9.30 -5.04 1.01
N GLY A 146 -8.67 -4.38 0.04
CA GLY A 146 -8.95 -2.98 -0.33
C GLY A 146 -8.19 -1.95 0.52
N GLU A 147 -7.28 -2.37 1.40
CA GLU A 147 -6.42 -1.47 2.17
C GLU A 147 -5.19 -1.05 1.35
N VAL A 148 -4.74 0.20 1.52
CA VAL A 148 -3.53 0.72 0.89
C VAL A 148 -2.28 0.23 1.63
N SER A 149 -1.32 -0.31 0.87
CA SER A 149 0.02 -0.65 1.35
C SER A 149 1.02 0.30 0.70
N TYR A 150 1.46 1.32 1.45
CA TYR A 150 2.50 2.23 1.00
C TYR A 150 3.84 1.53 0.92
N CYS A 151 4.65 1.93 -0.04
CA CYS A 151 6.02 1.46 -0.17
C CYS A 151 6.97 2.35 0.67
N ASP A 152 7.92 1.73 1.36
CA ASP A 152 8.88 2.43 2.23
C ASP A 152 9.99 3.16 1.43
N ASN A 153 10.13 2.87 0.14
CA ASN A 153 11.13 3.48 -0.74
C ASN A 153 10.60 4.75 -1.45
N SER A 154 9.79 5.54 -0.76
CA SER A 154 9.36 6.85 -1.26
C SER A 154 10.56 7.71 -1.61
N GLN A 155 10.52 8.36 -2.76
CA GLN A 155 11.57 9.27 -3.19
C GLN A 155 11.16 10.70 -2.90
N THR A 156 12.09 11.47 -2.36
CA THR A 156 11.95 12.92 -2.18
C THR A 156 12.86 13.60 -3.19
N ASP A 157 12.28 14.33 -4.13
CA ASP A 157 13.03 15.10 -5.11
C ASP A 157 12.95 16.58 -4.75
N GLU A 158 14.10 17.26 -4.79
CA GLU A 158 14.17 18.72 -4.66
C GLU A 158 13.67 19.38 -5.95
N LEU A 159 12.93 20.45 -5.79
CA LEU A 159 12.20 21.06 -6.88
C LEU A 159 13.03 22.09 -7.62
N VAL A 160 13.09 21.93 -8.94
CA VAL A 160 13.42 23.01 -9.85
C VAL A 160 12.11 23.59 -10.36
N ILE A 161 11.68 24.73 -9.80
CA ILE A 161 10.51 25.45 -10.30
C ILE A 161 10.91 26.06 -11.66
N GLU A 162 10.39 25.50 -12.76
CA GLU A 162 10.46 26.15 -14.06
C GLU A 162 9.47 27.32 -14.06
N ALA A 163 9.98 28.54 -13.99
CA ALA A 163 9.23 29.78 -14.08
C ALA A 163 8.69 30.03 -15.50
#